data_AF-A0A844NQR1-F1
#
_entry.id   AF-A0A844NQR1-F1
#
_cell.length_a   1.000
_cell.length_b   1.000
_cell.length_c   1.000
_cell.angle_alpha   90.00
_cell.angle_beta   90.00
_cell.angle_gamma   90.00
#
_symmetry.space_group_name_H-M   'P 1'
#
loop_
_entity.id
_entity.type
_entity.pdbx_description
1 polymer ?
#
loop_
_entity_poly.entity_id
_entity_poly.type
_entity_poly.pdbx_seq_one_letter_code
_entity_poly.pdbx_strand_id
1 'polypeptide(L)'
;MSREDPQFKLRMPQELRLQAEQAAKAAGRSINAELVARIESSFLNSSTQETLISAKRAKELALLARTAIPNEIRKRAIMAIQRAVSLGHTEAYANLTDLSLEVGIPDEDLDNLISPIIKELEKAGYNAKLDDITTLTIEF
;
A
#
# COMPACT_ATOMS: atom_id res chain seq x y z
N MET A 1 -39.35 4.66 9.36
CA MET A 1 -38.11 4.02 8.85
C MET A 1 -37.31 3.57 10.05
N SER A 2 -37.57 2.34 10.49
CA SER A 2 -36.98 1.73 11.69
C SER A 2 -35.48 1.59 11.51
N ARG A 3 -34.68 2.03 12.50
CA ARG A 3 -33.23 1.77 12.50
C ARG A 3 -33.02 0.25 12.57
N GLU A 4 -32.41 -0.31 11.53
CA GLU A 4 -32.32 -1.76 11.25
C GLU A 4 -31.16 -2.48 11.97
N ASP A 5 -30.45 -1.82 12.88
CA ASP A 5 -29.31 -2.43 13.57
C ASP A 5 -29.76 -3.20 14.83
N PRO A 6 -29.64 -4.54 14.86
CA PRO A 6 -29.98 -5.32 16.04
C PRO A 6 -29.06 -4.97 17.21
N GLN A 7 -29.63 -4.62 18.37
CA GLN A 7 -28.84 -4.27 19.55
C GLN A 7 -28.17 -5.52 20.14
N PHE A 8 -26.84 -5.59 20.05
CA PHE A 8 -26.05 -6.66 20.64
C PHE A 8 -25.59 -6.31 22.07
N LYS A 9 -25.97 -7.14 23.05
CA LYS A 9 -25.52 -7.00 24.44
C LYS A 9 -24.16 -7.68 24.62
N LEU A 10 -23.08 -6.96 24.30
CA LEU A 10 -21.71 -7.43 24.47
C LEU A 10 -21.33 -7.55 25.95
N ARG A 11 -20.87 -8.73 26.38
CA ARG A 11 -20.22 -8.93 27.68
C ARG A 11 -18.71 -8.85 27.49
N MET A 12 -18.05 -7.95 28.21
CA MET A 12 -16.61 -7.70 28.11
C MET A 12 -16.00 -7.50 29.51
N PRO A 13 -14.75 -7.94 29.75
CA PRO A 13 -14.03 -7.62 30.97
C PRO A 13 -13.87 -6.10 31.16
N GLN A 14 -13.83 -5.65 32.42
CA GLN A 14 -13.78 -4.22 32.75
C GLN A 14 -12.54 -3.51 32.18
N GLU A 15 -11.39 -4.17 32.22
CA GLU A 15 -10.14 -3.64 31.65
C GLU A 15 -10.24 -3.42 30.14
N LEU A 16 -10.84 -4.37 29.42
CA LEU A 16 -11.04 -4.27 27.97
C LEU A 16 -12.02 -3.16 27.60
N ARG A 17 -13.00 -2.87 28.47
CA ARG A 17 -13.91 -1.74 28.31
C ARG A 17 -13.21 -0.41 28.45
N LEU A 18 -12.38 -0.25 29.48
CA LEU A 18 -11.59 0.96 29.68
C LEU A 18 -10.66 1.24 28.50
N GLN A 19 -10.00 0.21 27.96
CA GLN A 19 -9.16 0.35 26.76
C GLN A 19 -9.97 0.80 25.54
N ALA A 20 -11.16 0.24 25.32
CA ALA A 20 -12.04 0.64 24.22
C ALA A 20 -12.54 2.09 24.37
N GLU A 21 -12.88 2.53 25.59
CA GLU A 21 -13.31 3.91 25.86
C GLU A 21 -12.17 4.92 25.62
N GLN A 22 -10.96 4.60 26.06
CA GLN A 22 -9.78 5.43 25.82
C GLN A 22 -9.47 5.55 24.32
N ALA A 23 -9.51 4.43 23.59
CA ALA A 23 -9.32 4.43 22.15
C ALA A 23 -10.39 5.23 21.41
N ALA A 24 -11.66 5.06 21.78
CA ALA A 24 -12.77 5.82 21.20
C ALA A 24 -12.60 7.33 21.42
N LYS A 25 -12.19 7.73 22.64
CA LYS A 25 -11.92 9.13 22.97
C LYS A 25 -10.75 9.70 22.18
N ALA A 26 -9.67 8.94 22.01
CA ALA A 26 -8.52 9.35 21.19
C ALA A 26 -8.88 9.48 19.70
N ALA A 27 -9.77 8.63 19.20
CA ALA A 27 -10.26 8.67 17.82
C ALA A 27 -11.40 9.69 17.59
N GLY A 28 -11.91 10.34 18.65
CA GLY A 28 -13.04 11.27 18.56
C GLY A 28 -14.37 10.60 18.18
N ARG A 29 -14.53 9.31 18.50
CA ARG A 29 -15.69 8.48 18.14
C ARG A 29 -16.44 8.00 19.39
N SER A 30 -17.69 7.56 19.23
CA SER A 30 -18.39 6.86 20.31
C SER A 30 -17.78 5.47 20.51
N ILE A 31 -17.91 4.89 21.71
CA ILE A 31 -17.44 3.54 21.99
C ILE A 31 -18.05 2.51 21.02
N ASN A 32 -19.33 2.65 20.67
CA ASN A 32 -19.97 1.76 19.71
C ASN A 32 -19.34 1.91 18.31
N ALA A 33 -19.07 3.14 17.87
CA ALA A 33 -18.43 3.38 16.57
C ALA A 33 -16.98 2.85 16.53
N GLU A 34 -16.25 2.95 17.63
CA GLU A 34 -14.89 2.38 17.75
C GLU A 34 -14.91 0.84 17.73
N LEU A 35 -15.86 0.23 18.45
CA LEU A 35 -16.01 -1.23 18.46
C LEU A 35 -16.41 -1.75 17.07
N VAL A 36 -17.36 -1.11 16.40
CA VAL A 36 -17.75 -1.45 15.03
C VAL A 36 -16.55 -1.31 14.09
N ALA A 37 -15.84 -0.19 14.12
CA ALA A 37 -14.66 0.04 13.26
C ALA A 37 -13.56 -1.01 13.49
N ARG A 38 -13.33 -1.43 14.74
CA ARG A 38 -12.36 -2.49 15.06
C ARG A 38 -12.80 -3.86 14.56
N ILE A 39 -14.08 -4.18 14.69
CA ILE A 39 -14.66 -5.44 14.19
C ILE A 39 -14.56 -5.47 12.66
N GLU A 40 -14.99 -4.40 11.99
CA GLU A 40 -14.85 -4.24 10.54
C GLU A 40 -13.39 -4.37 10.10
N SER A 41 -12.46 -3.68 10.77
CA SER A 41 -11.03 -3.76 10.48
C SER A 41 -10.46 -5.17 10.70
N SER A 42 -10.95 -5.90 11.69
CA SER A 42 -10.59 -7.31 11.91
C SER A 42 -11.01 -8.20 10.74
N PHE A 43 -12.16 -7.90 10.11
CA PHE A 43 -12.64 -8.60 8.92
C PHE A 43 -11.97 -8.13 7.61
N LEU A 44 -11.38 -6.93 7.57
CA LEU A 44 -10.55 -6.49 6.44
C LEU A 44 -9.19 -7.20 6.42
N ASN A 45 -8.64 -7.58 7.58
CA ASN A 45 -7.33 -8.24 7.68
C ASN A 45 -7.39 -9.76 7.55
N SER A 46 -8.56 -10.38 7.65
CA SER A 46 -8.78 -11.75 7.21
C SER A 46 -8.90 -11.76 5.69
N SER A 47 -7.86 -12.23 5.00
CA SER A 47 -7.67 -12.23 3.54
C SER A 47 -8.64 -13.12 2.75
N THR A 48 -9.92 -13.09 3.07
CA THR A 48 -11.01 -13.76 2.34
C THR A 48 -12.22 -12.84 2.26
N GLN A 49 -12.08 -11.69 1.61
CA GLN A 49 -13.25 -10.98 1.09
C GLN A 49 -13.62 -11.62 -0.26
N GLU A 50 -14.40 -12.71 -0.22
CA GLU A 50 -15.18 -13.25 -1.35
C GLU A 50 -16.40 -12.36 -1.69
N THR A 51 -16.36 -11.07 -1.35
CA THR A 51 -17.40 -10.11 -1.73
C THR A 51 -16.87 -9.19 -2.82
N LEU A 52 -17.51 -9.26 -3.99
CA LEU A 52 -17.25 -8.37 -5.12
C LEU A 52 -17.35 -6.92 -4.65
N ILE A 53 -16.20 -6.23 -4.59
CA ILE A 53 -16.15 -4.81 -4.27
C ILE A 53 -16.89 -4.01 -5.34
N SER A 54 -17.55 -2.91 -4.93
CA SER A 54 -18.24 -2.06 -5.91
C SER A 54 -17.24 -1.43 -6.89
N ALA A 55 -17.64 -1.24 -8.15
CA ALA A 55 -16.78 -0.64 -9.16
C ALA A 55 -16.26 0.76 -8.76
N LYS A 56 -17.06 1.52 -8.01
CA LYS A 56 -16.65 2.80 -7.45
C LYS A 56 -15.52 2.63 -6.42
N ARG A 57 -15.66 1.67 -5.50
CA ARG A 57 -14.64 1.38 -4.49
C ARG A 57 -13.35 0.83 -5.11
N ALA A 58 -13.47 -0.03 -6.11
CA ALA A 58 -12.33 -0.52 -6.88
C ALA A 58 -11.53 0.62 -7.54
N LYS A 59 -12.22 1.60 -8.13
CA LYS A 59 -11.58 2.80 -8.73
C LYS A 59 -10.88 3.67 -7.68
N GLU A 60 -11.50 3.88 -6.52
CA GLU A 60 -10.89 4.65 -5.41
C GLU A 60 -9.63 3.96 -4.89
N LEU A 61 -9.68 2.64 -4.67
CA LEU A 61 -8.54 1.85 -4.22
C LEU A 61 -7.42 1.83 -5.27
N ALA A 62 -7.76 1.69 -6.55
CA ALA A 62 -6.79 1.76 -7.64
C ALA A 62 -6.10 3.14 -7.70
N LEU A 63 -6.85 4.24 -7.47
CA LEU A 63 -6.27 5.58 -7.43
C LEU A 63 -5.32 5.76 -6.25
N LEU A 64 -5.67 5.24 -5.07
CA LEU A 64 -4.80 5.26 -3.89
C LEU A 64 -3.56 4.38 -4.06
N ALA A 65 -3.70 3.23 -4.72
CA ALA A 65 -2.56 2.36 -5.05
C ALA A 65 -1.60 3.06 -6.02
N ARG A 66 -2.11 3.82 -6.99
CA ARG A 66 -1.29 4.59 -7.94
C ARG A 66 -0.36 5.61 -7.27
N THR A 67 -0.80 6.28 -6.20
CA THR A 67 0.07 7.22 -5.47
C THR A 67 1.17 6.51 -4.67
N ALA A 68 1.02 5.22 -4.39
CA ALA A 68 2.02 4.40 -3.71
C ALA A 68 3.07 3.80 -4.67
N ILE A 69 2.81 3.77 -5.98
CA ILE A 69 3.70 3.17 -6.99
C ILE A 69 5.13 3.73 -6.91
N PRO A 70 5.37 5.06 -6.86
CA PRO A 70 6.74 5.59 -6.81
C PRO A 70 7.50 5.16 -5.55
N ASN A 71 6.82 5.13 -4.40
CA ASN A 71 7.43 4.69 -3.15
C ASN A 71 7.81 3.21 -3.21
N GLU A 72 6.97 2.38 -3.84
CA GLU A 72 7.22 0.95 -4.00
C GLU A 72 8.38 0.69 -4.99
N ILE A 73 8.42 1.40 -6.12
CA ILE A 73 9.55 1.33 -7.08
C ILE A 73 10.86 1.73 -6.38
N ARG A 74 10.87 2.83 -5.62
CA ARG A 74 12.07 3.27 -4.86
C ARG A 74 12.53 2.20 -3.89
N LYS A 75 11.61 1.64 -3.10
CA LYS A 75 11.93 0.59 -2.12
C LYS A 75 12.57 -0.62 -2.80
N ARG A 76 12.06 -1.02 -3.95
CA ARG A 76 12.60 -2.15 -4.73
C ARG A 76 13.97 -1.86 -5.33
N ALA A 77 14.18 -0.66 -5.87
CA ALA A 77 15.48 -0.23 -6.35
C ALA A 77 16.54 -0.35 -5.24
N ILE A 78 16.24 0.17 -4.04
CA ILE A 78 17.13 0.07 -2.88
C ILE A 78 17.39 -1.38 -2.49
N MET A 79 16.35 -2.22 -2.42
CA MET A 79 16.50 -3.64 -2.10
C MET A 79 17.33 -4.39 -3.14
N ALA A 80 17.16 -4.08 -4.43
CA ALA A 80 17.92 -4.68 -5.51
C ALA A 80 19.41 -4.29 -5.43
N ILE A 81 19.71 -3.01 -5.19
CA ILE A 81 21.07 -2.51 -4.99
C ILE A 81 21.70 -3.21 -3.78
N GLN A 82 21.02 -3.22 -2.62
CA GLN A 82 21.53 -3.87 -1.41
C GLN A 82 21.84 -5.35 -1.63
N ARG A 83 20.97 -6.06 -2.37
CA ARG A 83 21.17 -7.46 -2.72
C ARG A 83 22.38 -7.63 -3.66
N ALA A 84 22.50 -6.81 -4.69
CA ALA A 84 23.61 -6.86 -5.63
C ALA A 84 24.96 -6.59 -4.94
N VAL A 85 25.01 -5.56 -4.08
CA VAL A 85 26.19 -5.24 -3.27
C VAL A 85 26.55 -6.38 -2.33
N SER A 86 25.54 -7.01 -1.69
CA SER A 86 25.77 -8.15 -0.79
C SER A 86 26.34 -9.38 -1.52
N LEU A 87 26.10 -9.49 -2.82
CA LEU A 87 26.59 -10.57 -3.67
C LEU A 87 27.89 -10.20 -4.42
N GLY A 88 28.35 -8.95 -4.33
CA GLY A 88 29.53 -8.45 -5.04
C GLY A 88 29.32 -8.22 -6.54
N HIS A 89 28.07 -8.08 -6.99
CA HIS A 89 27.76 -7.68 -8.37
C HIS A 89 27.96 -6.17 -8.54
N THR A 90 28.16 -5.70 -9.77
CA THR A 90 28.26 -4.27 -10.17
C THR A 90 26.94 -3.74 -10.75
N GLU A 91 25.94 -4.62 -10.87
CA GLU A 91 24.67 -4.34 -11.51
C GLU A 91 23.54 -4.91 -10.64
N ALA A 92 22.44 -4.18 -10.57
CA ALA A 92 21.23 -4.56 -9.86
C ALA A 92 20.03 -4.48 -10.80
N TYR A 93 19.11 -5.44 -10.66
CA TYR A 93 17.88 -5.51 -11.43
C TYR A 93 16.70 -5.47 -10.46
N ALA A 94 15.88 -4.42 -10.55
CA ALA A 94 14.64 -4.30 -9.80
C ALA A 94 13.46 -4.71 -10.69
N ASN A 95 12.77 -5.78 -10.28
CA ASN A 95 11.58 -6.26 -10.97
C ASN A 95 10.34 -5.45 -10.54
N LEU A 96 9.61 -4.97 -11.55
CA LEU A 96 8.40 -4.16 -11.47
C LEU A 96 7.20 -4.83 -12.16
N THR A 97 7.30 -6.08 -12.60
CA THR A 97 6.27 -6.78 -13.40
C THR A 97 4.92 -6.89 -12.67
N ASP A 98 4.95 -7.11 -11.36
CA ASP A 98 3.77 -7.24 -10.50
C ASP A 98 3.06 -5.91 -10.23
N LEU A 99 3.68 -4.78 -10.53
CA LEU A 99 3.02 -3.46 -10.47
C LEU A 99 2.08 -3.22 -11.67
N SER A 100 2.05 -4.13 -12.65
CA SER A 100 1.19 -4.05 -13.85
C SER A 100 1.25 -2.68 -14.52
N LEU A 101 2.45 -2.09 -14.60
CA LEU A 101 2.66 -0.73 -15.10
C LEU A 101 2.24 -0.57 -16.58
N GLU A 102 2.12 -1.68 -17.30
CA GLU A 102 1.67 -1.76 -18.68
C GLU A 102 0.14 -1.60 -18.84
N VAL A 103 -0.64 -1.81 -17.78
CA VAL A 103 -2.10 -1.87 -17.85
C VAL A 103 -2.73 -0.61 -17.27
N GLY A 104 -3.19 0.27 -18.17
CA GLY A 104 -4.03 1.41 -17.80
C GLY A 104 -3.28 2.62 -17.22
N ILE A 105 -1.96 2.67 -17.38
CA ILE A 105 -1.13 3.86 -17.16
C ILE A 105 -0.63 4.31 -18.54
N PRO A 106 -0.95 5.53 -19.00
CA PRO A 106 -0.34 6.12 -20.19
C PRO A 106 1.18 6.23 -20.03
N ASP A 107 1.94 6.08 -21.11
CA ASP A 107 3.41 6.15 -21.07
C ASP A 107 3.94 7.46 -20.45
N GLU A 108 3.25 8.59 -20.67
CA GLU A 108 3.60 9.88 -20.06
C GLU A 108 3.48 9.88 -18.52
N ASP A 109 2.47 9.20 -17.98
CA ASP A 109 2.29 9.08 -16.53
C ASP A 109 3.35 8.16 -15.93
N LEU A 110 3.72 7.10 -16.65
CA LEU A 110 4.79 6.19 -16.23
C LEU A 110 6.13 6.91 -16.11
N ASP A 111 6.49 7.72 -17.11
CA ASP A 111 7.72 8.51 -17.08
C ASP A 111 7.72 9.48 -15.90
N ASN A 112 6.60 10.17 -15.66
CA ASN A 112 6.46 11.07 -14.49
C ASN A 112 6.63 10.36 -13.14
N LEU A 113 6.29 9.07 -13.04
CA LEU A 113 6.45 8.28 -11.82
C LEU A 113 7.90 7.79 -11.62
N ILE A 114 8.60 7.45 -12.71
CA ILE A 114 9.93 6.82 -12.68
C ILE A 114 11.06 7.85 -12.76
N SER A 115 10.91 8.91 -13.55
CA SER A 115 11.88 10.00 -13.73
C SER A 115 12.43 10.58 -12.42
N PRO A 116 11.62 10.82 -11.37
CA PRO A 116 12.13 11.30 -10.08
C PRO A 116 13.07 10.30 -9.40
N ILE A 117 12.81 9.00 -9.56
CA ILE A 117 13.58 7.92 -8.94
C ILE A 117 14.90 7.74 -9.68
N ILE A 118 14.89 7.74 -11.02
CA ILE A 118 16.11 7.70 -11.82
C ILE A 118 17.02 8.88 -11.45
N LYS A 119 16.49 10.10 -11.39
CA LYS A 119 17.26 11.30 -10.98
C LYS A 119 17.83 11.19 -9.55
N GLU A 120 17.10 10.54 -8.65
CA GLU A 120 17.57 10.29 -7.27
C GLU A 120 18.76 9.31 -7.26
N LEU A 121 18.67 8.23 -8.05
CA LEU A 121 19.73 7.25 -8.22
C LEU A 121 20.96 7.86 -8.91
N GLU A 122 20.78 8.63 -9.99
CA GLU A 122 21.84 9.35 -10.69
C GLU A 122 22.57 10.34 -9.77
N LYS A 123 21.85 11.08 -8.92
CA LYS A 123 22.45 11.97 -7.92
C LYS A 123 23.31 11.22 -6.89
N ALA A 124 22.97 9.97 -6.60
CA ALA A 124 23.74 9.11 -5.71
C ALA A 124 24.90 8.39 -6.42
N GLY A 125 25.07 8.59 -7.73
CA GLY A 125 26.16 8.01 -8.54
C GLY A 125 25.80 6.72 -9.28
N TYR A 126 24.54 6.28 -9.23
CA TYR A 126 24.07 5.09 -9.93
C TYR A 126 23.59 5.43 -11.35
N ASN A 127 23.86 4.57 -12.32
CA ASN A 127 23.28 4.68 -13.67
C ASN A 127 22.02 3.81 -13.75
N ALA A 128 20.84 4.43 -13.74
CA ALA A 128 19.56 3.72 -13.73
C ALA A 128 18.81 3.89 -15.05
N LYS A 129 18.35 2.77 -15.64
CA LYS A 129 17.59 2.75 -16.89
C LYS A 129 16.41 1.77 -16.80
N LEU A 130 15.28 2.18 -17.35
CA LEU A 130 14.12 1.32 -17.55
C LEU A 130 14.30 0.59 -18.89
N ASP A 131 14.30 -0.75 -18.86
CA ASP A 131 14.57 -1.56 -20.06
C ASP A 131 13.26 -1.94 -20.78
N ASP A 132 12.44 -2.78 -20.17
CA ASP A 132 11.21 -3.32 -20.76
C ASP A 132 9.93 -2.92 -19.99
N ILE A 133 9.87 -1.68 -19.45
CA ILE A 133 8.75 -1.16 -18.62
C ILE A 133 8.59 -1.86 -17.24
N THR A 134 9.02 -3.11 -17.16
CA THR A 134 8.87 -4.02 -16.03
C THR A 134 10.16 -4.30 -15.29
N THR A 135 11.30 -3.85 -15.81
CA THR A 135 12.61 -4.03 -15.18
C THR A 135 13.38 -2.72 -15.17
N LEU A 136 13.81 -2.32 -13.97
CA LEU A 136 14.71 -1.19 -13.76
C LEU A 136 16.12 -1.74 -13.51
N THR A 137 17.02 -1.47 -14.44
CA THR A 137 18.44 -1.83 -14.36
C THR A 137 19.21 -0.68 -13.71
N ILE A 138 20.07 -1.01 -12.76
CA ILE A 138 20.83 -0.04 -11.96
C ILE A 138 22.29 -0.50 -11.91
N GLU A 139 23.19 0.27 -12.50
CA GLU A 139 24.63 0.03 -12.48
C GLU A 139 25.31 0.96 -11.47
N PHE A 140 26.40 0.51 -10.87
CA PHE A 140 27.20 1.27 -9.88
C PHE A 140 28.71 1.09 -10.06
#